data_AF-A0A3E0PQL7-F1
#
_entry.id   AF-A0A3E0PQL7-F1
#
_cell.length_a   1.000
_cell.length_b   1.000
_cell.length_c   1.000
_cell.angle_alpha   90.00
_cell.angle_beta   90.00
_cell.angle_gamma   90.00
#
_symmetry.space_group_name_H-M   'P 1'
#
loop_
_entity.id
_entity.type
_entity.pdbx_description
1 polymer ?
#
loop_
_entity_poly.entity_id
_entity_poly.type
_entity_poly.pdbx_seq_one_letter_code
_entity_poly.pdbx_strand_id
1 'polypeptide(L)'
;MFNVQSHPMYDYVAGKNDSGQPTMIGLRYPYVCCLLFDVSGTFVEARLRRVLWPARAVREGGPFVIEDPDFQDRLGSQITAWSDELAFREQPISIDRFSLPELSLGIEHMPRHFEHFRRNPDDYTEEDQREYPAMIDEWLAEGNAVLWWGTDYYLDKHGEII
;
A
#
# COMPACT_ATOMS: atom_id res chain seq x y z
N MET A 1 -12.03 -4.84 7.69
CA MET A 1 -12.00 -3.55 6.96
C MET A 1 -10.85 -2.73 7.50
N PHE A 2 -10.04 -2.21 6.60
CA PHE A 2 -8.85 -1.41 6.86
C PHE A 2 -9.11 0.00 6.37
N ASN A 3 -8.70 0.99 7.17
CA ASN A 3 -8.73 2.38 6.72
C ASN A 3 -7.41 2.70 6.02
N VAL A 4 -7.50 3.42 4.90
CA VAL A 4 -6.34 3.86 4.13
C VAL A 4 -6.54 5.32 3.79
N GLN A 5 -5.48 6.11 4.00
CA GLN A 5 -5.44 7.52 3.66
C GLN A 5 -4.23 7.80 2.78
N SER A 6 -4.34 8.82 1.93
CA SER A 6 -3.20 9.37 1.22
C SER A 6 -2.23 9.99 2.23
N HIS A 7 -0.95 10.01 1.87
CA HIS A 7 0.01 10.77 2.66
C HIS A 7 1.12 11.35 1.75
N PRO A 8 1.53 12.62 1.94
CA PRO A 8 2.34 13.36 0.95
C PRO A 8 3.71 12.77 0.62
N MET A 9 4.27 11.97 1.53
CA MET A 9 5.61 11.37 1.39
C MET A 9 5.60 9.97 0.76
N TYR A 10 4.45 9.42 0.38
CA TYR A 10 4.35 8.05 -0.10
C TYR A 10 3.81 7.97 -1.53
N ASP A 11 4.15 6.88 -2.20
CA ASP A 11 3.95 6.71 -3.65
C ASP A 11 2.52 6.30 -4.03
N TYR A 12 1.52 6.60 -3.18
CA TYR A 12 0.12 6.32 -3.43
C TYR A 12 -0.82 7.40 -2.89
N VAL A 13 -2.00 7.50 -3.50
CA VAL A 13 -3.15 8.28 -3.05
C VAL A 13 -4.38 7.37 -2.93
N ALA A 14 -5.22 7.65 -1.94
CA ALA A 14 -6.46 6.94 -1.67
C ALA A 14 -7.66 7.91 -1.77
N GLY A 15 -8.77 7.42 -2.31
CA GLY A 15 -9.94 8.24 -2.57
C GLY A 15 -11.07 7.49 -3.23
N LYS A 16 -12.04 8.21 -3.79
CA LYS A 16 -13.16 7.59 -4.54
C LYS A 16 -13.26 8.15 -5.96
N ASN A 17 -13.68 7.31 -6.89
CA ASN A 17 -14.01 7.71 -8.26
C ASN A 17 -15.42 8.33 -8.38
N ASP A 18 -15.83 8.69 -9.59
CA ASP A 18 -17.15 9.25 -9.91
C ASP A 18 -18.34 8.39 -9.45
N SER A 19 -18.14 7.07 -9.41
CA SER A 19 -19.11 6.05 -9.03
C SER A 19 -19.13 5.80 -7.52
N GLY A 20 -18.31 6.53 -6.76
CA GLY A 20 -18.19 6.39 -5.30
C GLY A 20 -17.42 5.15 -4.85
N GLN A 21 -16.74 4.46 -5.77
CA GLN A 21 -15.94 3.28 -5.47
C GLN A 21 -14.62 3.68 -4.81
N PRO A 22 -14.21 3.03 -3.69
CA PRO A 22 -12.86 3.18 -3.16
C PRO A 22 -11.83 2.86 -4.24
N THR A 23 -10.80 3.70 -4.31
CA THR A 23 -9.78 3.66 -5.35
C THR A 23 -8.43 4.02 -4.74
N MET A 24 -7.39 3.28 -5.09
CA MET A 24 -6.01 3.64 -4.79
C MET A 24 -5.24 3.84 -6.10
N ILE A 25 -4.47 4.92 -6.20
CA ILE A 25 -3.64 5.21 -7.37
C ILE A 25 -2.21 5.44 -6.88
N GLY A 26 -1.22 4.84 -7.53
CA GLY A 26 0.17 5.05 -7.11
C GLY A 26 1.18 4.37 -8.01
N LEU A 27 2.46 4.59 -7.74
CA LEU A 27 3.56 4.02 -8.51
C LEU A 27 3.91 2.61 -8.04
N ARG A 28 3.98 1.69 -8.99
CA ARG A 28 4.71 0.42 -8.90
C ARG A 28 5.53 0.25 -10.17
N TYR A 29 6.69 0.89 -10.21
CA TYR A 29 7.52 0.97 -11.41
C TYR A 29 7.74 -0.42 -12.05
N PRO A 30 7.52 -0.57 -13.37
CA PRO A 30 7.33 0.47 -14.38
C PRO A 30 5.86 0.86 -14.65
N TYR A 31 4.95 0.64 -13.72
CA TYR A 31 3.53 0.95 -13.86
C TYR A 31 3.07 2.01 -12.87
N VAL A 32 2.14 2.86 -13.31
CA VAL A 32 1.15 3.45 -12.40
C VAL A 32 0.04 2.42 -12.25
N CYS A 33 -0.33 2.13 -11.01
CA CYS A 33 -1.39 1.19 -10.65
C CYS A 33 -2.62 1.98 -10.20
N CYS A 34 -3.80 1.56 -10.64
CA CYS A 34 -5.08 1.99 -10.12
C CYS A 34 -5.83 0.74 -9.62
N LEU A 35 -5.99 0.62 -8.31
CA LEU A 35 -6.74 -0.45 -7.68
C LEU A 35 -8.18 0.02 -7.43
N LEU A 36 -9.14 -0.75 -7.93
CA LEU A 36 -10.56 -0.46 -7.80
C LEU A 36 -11.20 -1.48 -6.87
N PHE A 37 -12.03 -0.96 -5.96
CA PHE A 37 -12.77 -1.75 -4.99
C PHE A 37 -14.27 -1.50 -5.19
N ASP A 38 -15.10 -2.44 -4.76
CA ASP A 38 -16.54 -2.20 -4.73
C ASP A 38 -16.93 -1.31 -3.53
N VAL A 39 -18.21 -0.99 -3.42
CA VAL A 39 -18.72 -0.12 -2.35
C VAL A 39 -18.56 -0.70 -0.94
N SER A 40 -18.35 -2.02 -0.81
CA SER A 40 -18.01 -2.69 0.44
C SER A 40 -16.51 -2.73 0.73
N GLY A 41 -15.69 -2.23 -0.20
CA GLY A 41 -14.24 -2.24 -0.07
C GLY A 41 -13.57 -3.52 -0.56
N THR A 42 -14.31 -4.46 -1.16
CA THR A 42 -13.72 -5.68 -1.71
C THR A 42 -13.00 -5.36 -3.01
N PHE A 43 -11.79 -5.89 -3.21
CA PHE A 43 -11.00 -5.69 -4.42
C PHE A 43 -11.73 -6.24 -5.66
N VAL A 44 -11.81 -5.42 -6.71
CA VAL A 44 -12.48 -5.78 -7.98
C VAL A 44 -11.46 -5.94 -9.10
N GLU A 45 -10.61 -4.95 -9.32
CA GLU A 45 -9.63 -4.98 -10.41
C GLU A 45 -8.42 -4.09 -10.17
N ALA A 46 -7.31 -4.43 -10.84
CA ALA A 46 -6.13 -3.59 -10.95
C ALA A 46 -5.97 -3.17 -12.41
N ARG A 47 -5.99 -1.86 -12.66
CA ARG A 47 -5.65 -1.27 -13.96
C ARG A 47 -4.21 -0.80 -13.91
N LEU A 48 -3.45 -1.08 -14.97
CA LEU A 48 -2.03 -0.74 -15.07
C LEU A 48 -1.78 0.18 -16.25
N ARG A 49 -1.07 1.28 -16.03
CA ARG A 49 -0.55 2.14 -17.10
C ARG A 49 0.97 2.16 -17.04
N ARG A 50 1.61 1.76 -18.14
CA ARG A 50 3.07 1.76 -18.22
C ARG A 50 3.61 3.19 -18.18
N VAL A 51 4.63 3.41 -17.36
CA VAL A 51 5.47 4.61 -17.40
C VAL A 51 6.41 4.48 -18.58
N LEU A 52 6.35 5.42 -19.53
CA LEU A 52 7.09 5.33 -20.81
C LEU A 52 8.47 5.97 -20.76
N TRP A 53 8.83 6.61 -19.65
CA TRP A 53 10.13 7.21 -19.42
C TRP A 53 10.89 6.43 -18.35
N PRO A 54 12.21 6.22 -18.55
CA PRO A 54 13.02 5.55 -17.55
C PRO A 54 13.21 6.43 -16.31
N ALA A 55 13.24 5.82 -15.13
CA ALA A 55 13.78 6.45 -13.94
C ALA A 55 15.32 6.51 -14.07
N ARG A 56 15.94 7.70 -13.96
CA ARG A 56 17.39 7.85 -14.17
C ARG A 56 18.24 7.32 -13.02
N ALA A 57 17.68 7.23 -11.82
CA ALA A 57 18.35 6.71 -10.65
C ALA A 57 17.41 5.77 -9.88
N VAL A 58 17.55 4.47 -10.12
CA VAL A 58 17.10 3.46 -9.17
C VAL A 58 18.31 3.14 -8.31
N ARG A 59 18.29 3.46 -7.01
CA ARG A 59 19.33 2.96 -6.11
C ARG A 59 19.24 1.43 -6.11
N GLU A 60 20.34 0.75 -6.47
CA GLU A 60 20.44 -0.69 -6.32
C GLU A 60 20.37 -1.04 -4.81
N GLY A 61 19.45 -1.92 -4.43
CA GLY A 61 19.42 -2.55 -3.10
C GLY A 61 18.56 -1.90 -2.02
N GLY A 62 17.69 -0.93 -2.34
CA GLY A 62 16.72 -0.34 -1.39
C GLY A 62 15.29 -0.30 -1.93
N PRO A 63 14.30 0.19 -1.16
CA PRO A 63 13.01 0.58 -1.74
C PRO A 63 13.27 1.51 -2.92
N PHE A 64 12.47 1.39 -4.00
CA PHE A 64 12.64 2.16 -5.23
C PHE A 64 12.33 3.65 -4.99
N VAL A 65 13.18 4.35 -4.24
CA VAL A 65 13.08 5.80 -4.06
C VAL A 65 13.68 6.41 -5.33
N ILE A 66 12.79 6.91 -6.19
CA ILE A 66 13.19 7.58 -7.42
C ILE A 66 13.40 9.06 -7.09
N GLU A 67 14.62 9.41 -6.70
CA GLU A 67 15.05 10.78 -6.37
C GLU A 67 15.34 11.62 -7.64
N ASP A 68 14.51 11.49 -8.68
CA ASP A 68 14.64 12.23 -9.94
C ASP A 68 13.48 13.23 -10.08
N PRO A 69 13.71 14.54 -9.87
CA PRO A 69 12.65 15.55 -9.94
C PRO A 69 11.91 15.56 -11.29
N ASP A 70 12.61 15.38 -12.41
CA ASP A 70 11.98 15.33 -13.73
C ASP A 70 11.06 14.12 -13.86
N PHE A 71 11.44 12.99 -13.27
CA PHE A 71 10.62 11.79 -13.21
C PHE A 71 9.38 12.01 -12.34
N GLN A 72 9.56 12.60 -11.15
CA GLN A 72 8.49 12.86 -10.20
C GLN A 72 7.44 13.82 -10.77
N ASP A 73 7.86 14.90 -11.44
CA ASP A 73 6.94 15.84 -12.11
C ASP A 73 6.11 15.16 -13.20
N ARG A 74 6.75 14.31 -14.02
CA ARG A 74 6.05 13.55 -15.07
C ARG A 74 5.12 12.49 -14.51
N LEU A 75 5.55 11.79 -13.46
CA LEU A 75 4.73 10.83 -12.75
C LEU A 75 3.50 11.51 -12.14
N GLY A 76 3.69 12.63 -11.44
CA GLY A 76 2.62 13.44 -10.88
C GLY A 76 1.64 13.88 -11.96
N SER A 77 2.13 14.33 -13.11
CA SER A 77 1.28 14.68 -14.26
C SER A 77 0.47 13.48 -14.78
N GLN A 78 1.08 12.29 -14.86
CA GLN A 78 0.40 11.06 -15.27
C GLN A 78 -0.66 10.60 -14.26
N ILE A 79 -0.36 10.71 -12.96
CA ILE A 79 -1.31 10.40 -11.87
C ILE A 79 -2.47 11.40 -11.91
N THR A 80 -2.22 12.71 -12.01
CA THR A 80 -3.26 13.74 -12.11
C THR A 80 -4.17 13.50 -13.31
N ALA A 81 -3.60 13.25 -14.50
CA ALA A 81 -4.41 12.95 -15.68
C ALA A 81 -5.31 11.72 -15.48
N TRP A 82 -4.79 10.67 -14.84
CA TRP A 82 -5.59 9.48 -14.57
C TRP A 82 -6.65 9.72 -13.49
N SER A 83 -6.32 10.48 -12.46
CA SER A 83 -7.27 10.92 -11.43
C SER A 83 -8.42 11.72 -12.06
N ASP A 84 -8.13 12.64 -12.97
CA ASP A 84 -9.14 13.43 -13.68
C ASP A 84 -10.07 12.54 -14.53
N GLU A 85 -9.51 11.56 -15.25
CA GLU A 85 -10.29 10.60 -16.04
C GLU A 85 -11.27 9.77 -15.20
N LEU A 86 -10.94 9.52 -13.93
CA LEU A 86 -11.77 8.76 -12.99
C LEU A 86 -12.71 9.66 -12.16
N ALA A 87 -12.65 10.99 -12.37
CA ALA A 87 -13.17 12.01 -11.46
C ALA A 87 -12.80 11.71 -9.99
N PHE A 88 -11.58 11.26 -9.78
CA PHE A 88 -11.06 10.83 -8.49
C PHE A 88 -11.04 11.99 -7.50
N ARG A 89 -11.50 11.73 -6.28
CA ARG A 89 -11.45 12.66 -5.15
C ARG A 89 -10.72 11.99 -4.01
N GLU A 90 -9.60 12.59 -3.64
CA GLU A 90 -8.80 12.18 -2.50
C GLU A 90 -9.62 12.27 -1.22
N GLN A 91 -9.66 11.17 -0.46
CA GLN A 91 -10.30 11.07 0.85
C GLN A 91 -9.97 9.71 1.48
N PRO A 92 -10.09 9.57 2.82
CA PRO A 92 -10.00 8.27 3.46
C PRO A 92 -10.97 7.25 2.86
N ILE A 93 -10.49 6.02 2.70
CA ILE A 93 -11.29 4.88 2.26
C ILE A 93 -11.22 3.74 3.25
N SER A 94 -12.23 2.87 3.19
CA SER A 94 -12.22 1.59 3.89
C SER A 94 -12.25 0.47 2.87
N ILE A 95 -11.30 -0.45 2.97
CA ILE A 95 -11.15 -1.60 2.06
C ILE A 95 -11.06 -2.92 2.84
N ASP A 96 -11.40 -4.02 2.21
CA ASP A 96 -11.17 -5.35 2.74
C ASP A 96 -9.74 -5.84 2.46
N ARG A 97 -9.35 -6.95 3.07
CA ARG A 97 -8.07 -7.61 2.79
C ARG A 97 -7.99 -7.92 1.29
N PHE A 98 -6.86 -7.59 0.68
CA PHE A 98 -6.55 -8.00 -0.69
C PHE A 98 -5.07 -8.32 -0.83
N SER A 99 -4.73 -9.10 -1.85
CA SER A 99 -3.35 -9.46 -2.15
C SER A 99 -3.18 -9.61 -3.66
N LEU A 100 -2.16 -8.92 -4.19
CA LEU A 100 -1.69 -9.01 -5.57
C LEU A 100 -0.18 -9.27 -5.55
N PRO A 101 0.25 -10.51 -5.26
CA PRO A 101 1.66 -10.86 -5.08
C PRO A 101 2.53 -10.49 -6.29
N GLU A 102 1.99 -10.59 -7.50
CA GLU A 102 2.68 -10.29 -8.77
C GLU A 102 3.06 -8.82 -8.91
N LEU A 103 2.35 -7.94 -8.18
CA LEU A 103 2.61 -6.50 -8.14
C LEU A 103 3.26 -6.05 -6.82
N SER A 104 3.43 -6.97 -5.86
CA SER A 104 3.80 -6.65 -4.48
C SER A 104 2.86 -5.61 -3.86
N LEU A 105 1.56 -5.75 -4.12
CA LEU A 105 0.50 -4.90 -3.56
C LEU A 105 -0.43 -5.73 -2.67
N GLY A 106 -0.93 -5.16 -1.58
CA GLY A 106 -1.86 -5.84 -0.69
C GLY A 106 -2.07 -5.10 0.61
N ILE A 107 -3.05 -5.52 1.41
CA ILE A 107 -3.21 -5.04 2.78
C ILE A 107 -3.57 -6.20 3.68
N GLU A 108 -2.92 -6.31 4.83
CA GLU A 108 -3.08 -7.41 5.77
C GLU A 108 -3.15 -6.93 7.21
N HIS A 109 -3.72 -7.77 8.09
CA HIS A 109 -3.81 -7.47 9.53
C HIS A 109 -2.47 -7.52 10.25
N MET A 110 -1.44 -8.11 9.63
CA MET A 110 -0.25 -8.51 10.36
C MET A 110 0.99 -8.38 9.48
N PRO A 111 2.12 -7.90 10.03
CA PRO A 111 3.41 -7.98 9.37
C PRO A 111 3.79 -9.42 9.04
N ARG A 112 4.50 -9.61 7.92
CA ARG A 112 4.92 -10.95 7.45
C ARG A 112 5.79 -11.69 8.47
N HIS A 113 6.62 -10.96 9.23
CA HIS A 113 7.48 -11.56 10.25
C HIS A 113 6.68 -12.09 11.45
N PHE A 114 5.58 -11.43 11.83
CA PHE A 114 4.65 -11.95 12.83
C PHE A 114 3.87 -13.16 12.31
N GLU A 115 3.42 -13.14 11.04
CA GLU A 115 2.80 -14.33 10.45
C GLU A 115 3.76 -15.53 10.42
N HIS A 116 5.03 -15.29 10.06
CA HIS A 116 6.05 -16.33 10.02
C HIS A 116 6.32 -16.89 11.43
N PHE A 117 6.46 -16.03 12.44
CA PHE A 117 6.57 -16.44 13.83
C PHE A 117 5.40 -17.33 14.29
N ARG A 118 4.16 -16.96 13.97
CA ARG A 118 2.99 -17.78 14.33
C ARG A 118 2.99 -19.16 13.70
N ARG A 119 3.59 -19.31 12.52
CA ARG A 119 3.68 -20.60 11.81
C ARG A 119 4.89 -21.42 12.27
N ASN A 120 6.01 -20.77 12.55
CA ASN A 120 7.30 -21.39 12.86
C ASN A 120 7.97 -20.71 14.07
N PRO A 121 7.41 -20.79 15.29
CA PRO A 121 7.98 -20.11 16.46
C PRO A 121 9.39 -20.64 16.81
N ASP A 122 9.66 -21.92 16.51
CA ASP A 122 10.95 -22.57 16.76
C ASP A 122 12.10 -22.02 15.88
N ASP A 123 11.77 -21.28 14.80
CA ASP A 123 12.78 -20.61 13.96
C ASP A 123 13.31 -19.32 14.58
N TYR A 124 12.73 -18.87 15.70
CA TYR A 124 13.04 -17.61 16.37
C TYR A 124 13.79 -17.82 17.68
N THR A 125 14.42 -16.76 18.19
CA THR A 125 15.16 -16.81 19.45
C THR A 125 14.22 -17.01 20.65
N GLU A 126 14.75 -17.49 21.79
CA GLU A 126 13.97 -17.60 23.03
C GLU A 126 13.45 -16.25 23.55
N GLU A 127 14.10 -15.15 23.15
CA GLU A 127 13.67 -13.78 23.43
C GLU A 127 12.45 -13.43 22.58
N ASP A 128 12.54 -13.58 21.25
CA ASP A 128 11.43 -13.37 20.33
C ASP A 128 10.21 -14.24 20.70
N GLN A 129 10.43 -15.51 21.04
CA GLN A 129 9.36 -16.42 21.47
C GLN A 129 8.62 -15.95 22.72
N ARG A 130 9.27 -15.13 23.56
CA ARG A 130 8.69 -14.56 24.78
C ARG A 130 7.99 -13.23 24.51
N GLU A 131 8.52 -12.43 23.60
CA GLU A 131 8.06 -11.05 23.35
C GLU A 131 6.99 -10.98 22.26
N TYR A 132 7.16 -11.70 21.15
CA TYR A 132 6.29 -11.59 19.97
C TYR A 132 4.82 -11.89 20.28
N PRO A 133 4.45 -12.85 21.14
CA PRO A 133 3.04 -13.05 21.48
C PRO A 133 2.37 -11.78 22.01
N ALA A 134 3.03 -11.05 22.93
CA ALA A 134 2.49 -9.81 23.47
C ALA A 134 2.43 -8.69 22.42
N MET A 135 3.48 -8.57 21.59
CA MET A 135 3.52 -7.59 20.50
C MET A 135 2.43 -7.83 19.44
N ILE A 136 2.18 -9.11 19.11
CA ILE A 136 1.12 -9.50 18.17
C ILE A 136 -0.26 -9.19 18.75
N ASP A 137 -0.48 -9.51 20.02
CA ASP A 137 -1.75 -9.24 20.68
C ASP A 137 -2.03 -7.73 20.77
N GLU A 138 -1.01 -6.93 21.11
CA GLU A 138 -1.09 -5.46 21.11
C GLU A 138 -1.39 -4.92 19.71
N TRP A 139 -0.62 -5.33 18.70
CA TRP A 139 -0.81 -4.94 17.31
C TRP A 139 -2.25 -5.19 16.82
N LEU A 140 -2.79 -6.37 17.12
CA LEU A 140 -4.15 -6.74 16.74
C LEU A 140 -5.21 -5.98 17.56
N ALA A 141 -4.97 -5.75 18.85
CA ALA A 141 -5.88 -5.02 19.72
C ALA A 141 -5.99 -3.54 19.33
N GLU A 142 -4.90 -2.95 18.86
CA GLU A 142 -4.87 -1.58 18.34
C GLU A 142 -5.58 -1.43 17.00
N GLY A 143 -5.80 -2.53 16.28
CA GLY A 143 -6.42 -2.54 14.95
C GLY A 143 -5.45 -2.12 13.85
N ASN A 144 -4.15 -2.33 14.08
CA ASN A 144 -3.10 -1.97 13.13
C ASN A 144 -3.11 -2.91 11.91
N ALA A 145 -2.52 -2.44 10.81
CA ALA A 145 -2.48 -3.16 9.55
C ALA A 145 -1.17 -2.89 8.80
N VAL A 146 -0.90 -3.70 7.79
CA VAL A 146 0.25 -3.51 6.91
C VAL A 146 -0.24 -3.39 5.48
N LEU A 147 -0.02 -2.22 4.87
CA LEU A 147 -0.21 -2.00 3.45
C LEU A 147 1.11 -2.28 2.73
N TRP A 148 1.08 -3.24 1.79
CA TRP A 148 2.18 -3.51 0.88
C TRP A 148 1.99 -2.67 -0.37
N TRP A 149 2.94 -1.79 -0.63
CA TRP A 149 2.97 -0.99 -1.85
C TRP A 149 4.41 -0.89 -2.37
N GLY A 150 5.01 -2.04 -2.69
CA GLY A 150 6.44 -2.16 -2.98
C GLY A 150 7.36 -2.05 -1.75
N THR A 151 6.87 -1.46 -0.66
CA THR A 151 7.41 -1.52 0.71
C THR A 151 6.26 -1.77 1.69
N ASP A 152 6.59 -2.13 2.92
CA ASP A 152 5.62 -2.30 4.00
C ASP A 152 5.36 -0.93 4.66
N TYR A 153 4.09 -0.51 4.65
CA TYR A 153 3.60 0.63 5.41
C TYR A 153 2.76 0.12 6.58
N TYR A 154 3.18 0.41 7.79
CA TYR A 154 2.47 0.09 9.01
C TYR A 154 1.40 1.15 9.26
N LEU A 155 0.14 0.73 9.34
CA LEU A 155 -1.01 1.60 9.48
C LEU A 155 -1.63 1.41 10.86
N ASP A 156 -2.06 2.50 11.48
CA ASP A 156 -2.97 2.46 12.62
C ASP A 156 -4.40 2.14 12.16
N LYS A 157 -5.33 1.99 13.12
CA LYS A 157 -6.76 1.77 12.82
C LYS A 157 -7.44 2.89 12.02
N HIS A 158 -6.86 4.09 11.97
CA HIS A 158 -7.37 5.23 11.22
C HIS A 158 -6.79 5.30 9.81
N GLY A 159 -5.78 4.47 9.49
CA GLY A 159 -5.09 4.45 8.21
C GLY A 159 -3.95 5.45 8.13
N GLU A 160 -3.49 5.97 9.27
CA GLU A 160 -2.28 6.80 9.40
C GLU A 160 -1.06 5.88 9.50
N ILE A 161 0.07 6.32 8.93
CA ILE A 161 1.31 5.54 8.99
C ILE A 161 2.03 5.76 10.32
N ILE A 162 2.46 4.67 10.96
CA ILE A 162 3.12 4.63 12.28
C ILE A 162 4.57 4.13 12.21
#